data_AF-A0A956AQ74-F1
#
_entry.id   AF-A0A956AQ74-F1
#
_cell.length_a   1.000
_cell.length_b   1.000
_cell.length_c   1.000
_cell.angle_alpha   90.00
_cell.angle_beta   90.00
_cell.angle_gamma   90.00
#
_symmetry.space_group_name_H-M   'P 1'
#
loop_
_entity.id
_entity.type
_entity.pdbx_description
1 polymer ?
#
loop_
_entity_poly.entity_id
_entity_poly.type
_entity_poly.pdbx_seq_one_letter_code
_entity_poly.pdbx_strand_id
1 'polypeptide(L)' 'MSKPIRRVGVIGAGVMGSGIASHFANAGIEVLMLDI' A
#
# COMPACT_ATOMS: atom_id res chain seq x y z
N MET A 1 2.15 -17.46 15.80
CA MET A 1 1.89 -17.19 14.37
C MET A 1 1.25 -15.81 14.26
N SER A 2 1.86 -14.87 13.54
CA SER A 2 1.24 -13.57 13.25
C SER A 2 0.14 -13.72 12.20
N LYS A 3 -0.92 -12.90 12.30
CA LYS A 3 -1.96 -12.85 11.27
C LYS A 3 -1.40 -12.20 10.00
N PRO A 4 -1.75 -12.69 8.79
CA PRO A 4 -1.30 -12.06 7.56
C PRO A 4 -1.91 -10.67 7.39
N ILE A 5 -1.11 -9.73 6.86
CA ILE A 5 -1.60 -8.41 6.45
C ILE A 5 -2.41 -8.60 5.16
N ARG A 6 -3.65 -8.11 5.15
CA ARG A 6 -4.57 -8.23 4.01
C ARG A 6 -4.84 -6.92 3.29
N ARG A 7 -4.60 -5.78 3.96
CA ARG A 7 -4.81 -4.42 3.44
C ARG A 7 -3.75 -3.48 3.95
N VAL A 8 -3.36 -2.51 3.13
CA VAL A 8 -2.42 -1.43 3.50
C VAL A 8 -3.00 -0.08 3.08
N GLY A 9 -2.87 0.92 3.96
CA GLY A 9 -3.15 2.32 3.63
C GLY A 9 -1.85 3.07 3.35
N VAL A 10 -1.80 3.84 2.27
CA VAL A 10 -0.68 4.76 1.95
C VAL A 10 -1.22 6.18 1.89
N ILE A 11 -0.68 7.06 2.73
CA ILE A 11 -1.03 8.48 2.77
C ILE A 11 0.07 9.27 2.04
N GLY A 12 -0.31 9.96 0.97
CA GLY A 12 0.58 10.63 0.03
C GLY A 12 0.79 9.82 -1.27
N ALA A 13 0.42 10.41 -2.41
CA ALA A 13 0.49 9.84 -3.75
C ALA A 13 1.73 10.31 -4.55
N GLY A 14 2.67 11.01 -3.90
CA GLY A 14 3.96 11.35 -4.49
C GLY A 14 4.77 10.11 -4.93
N VAL A 15 5.89 10.33 -5.62
CA VAL A 15 6.69 9.27 -6.27
C VAL A 15 7.02 8.10 -5.32
N MET A 16 7.45 8.41 -4.09
CA MET A 16 7.75 7.38 -3.09
C MET A 16 6.50 6.65 -2.61
N GLY A 17 5.40 7.37 -2.34
CA GLY A 17 4.13 6.78 -1.88
C GLY A 17 3.53 5.84 -2.93
N SER A 18 3.57 6.24 -4.20
CA SER A 18 3.19 5.39 -5.33
C SER A 18 4.08 4.15 -5.46
N GLY A 19 5.39 4.28 -5.24
CA GLY A 19 6.32 3.14 -5.22
C GLY A 19 6.01 2.14 -4.10
N ILE A 20 5.78 2.64 -2.88
CA ILE A 20 5.39 1.83 -1.73
C ILE A 20 4.07 1.08 -2.01
N ALA A 21 3.05 1.80 -2.48
CA ALA A 21 1.77 1.20 -2.86
C ALA A 21 1.92 0.12 -3.93
N SER A 22 2.77 0.36 -4.94
CA SER A 22 3.02 -0.58 -6.03
C SER A 22 3.64 -1.88 -5.54
N HIS A 23 4.57 -1.83 -4.57
CA HIS A 23 5.16 -3.04 -4.00
C HIS A 23 4.12 -3.91 -3.29
N PHE A 24 3.22 -3.31 -2.50
CA PHE A 24 2.15 -4.06 -1.83
C PHE A 24 1.11 -4.59 -2.82
N ALA A 25 0.71 -3.79 -3.81
CA ALA A 25 -0.21 -4.23 -4.86
C ALA A 25 0.37 -5.39 -5.68
N ASN A 26 1.65 -5.33 -6.04
CA ASN A 26 2.36 -6.42 -6.74
C ASN A 26 2.47 -7.69 -5.89
N ALA A 27 2.51 -7.56 -4.57
CA ALA A 27 2.45 -8.68 -3.63
C ALA A 27 1.02 -9.23 -3.43
N GLY A 28 0.02 -8.70 -4.13
CA GLY A 28 -1.38 -9.12 -4.04
C GLY A 28 -2.11 -8.60 -2.79
N ILE A 29 -1.54 -7.61 -2.11
CA ILE A 29 -2.18 -6.98 -0.94
C ILE A 29 -3.02 -5.79 -1.42
N GLU A 30 -4.25 -5.70 -0.95
CA GLU A 30 -5.16 -4.60 -1.29
C GLU A 30 -4.61 -3.29 -0.70
N VAL A 31 -4.43 -2.27 -1.55
CA VAL A 31 -3.89 -0.97 -1.14
C VAL A 31 -4.95 0.12 -1.30
N LEU A 32 -5.17 0.87 -0.23
CA LEU A 32 -5.90 2.14 -0.27
C LEU A 32 -4.89 3.28 -0.27
N MET A 33 -4.98 4.16 -1.27
CA MET A 33 -4.16 5.38 -1.34
C MET A 33 -5.04 6.60 -1.06
N LEU A 34 -4.53 7.52 -0.25
CA LEU A 34 -5.18 8.81 0.03
C LEU A 34 -4.16 9.93 -0.11
N ASP A 35 -4.52 10.99 -0.82
CA ASP A 35 -3.79 12.27 -0.87
C ASP A 35 -4.80 13.42 -0.82
N ILE A 36 -4.34 14.66 -0.62
CA ILE A 36 -5.18 15.88 -0.63
C ILE A 36 -5.61 16.29 -2.05
#